data_AF-A0A0L6HYM7-F1
#
_entry.id   AF-A0A0L6HYM7-F1
#
_cell.length_a   1.000
_cell.length_b   1.000
_cell.length_c   1.000
_cell.angle_alpha   90.00
_cell.angle_beta   90.00
_cell.angle_gamma   90.00
#
_symmetry.space_group_name_H-M   'P 1'
#
loop_
_entity.id
_entity.type
_entity.pdbx_description
1 polymer ?
#
loop_
_entity_poly.entity_id
_entity_poly.type
_entity_poly.pdbx_seq_one_letter_code
_entity_poly.pdbx_strand_id
1 'polypeptide(L)'
;MTGAEEQGSTDGRDERPTIEITRGSATEEELAALIAVVSDAYAQEAAEAVAEEPIVSAWTRTQRPLRRPLRRDIPWGRFSG
;
A
#
# COMPACT_ATOMS: atom_id res chain seq x y z
N MET A 1 -36.60 -16.47 13.63
CA MET A 1 -35.60 -15.38 13.59
C MET A 1 -34.40 -15.97 12.86
N THR A 2 -34.25 -15.51 11.63
CA THR A 2 -33.58 -16.14 10.48
C THR A 2 -32.11 -16.48 10.71
N GLY A 3 -31.68 -17.63 10.19
CA GLY A 3 -30.29 -18.05 10.15
C GLY A 3 -29.45 -17.07 9.34
N ALA A 4 -28.33 -16.64 9.93
CA ALA A 4 -27.29 -15.94 9.19
C ALA A 4 -26.54 -16.98 8.36
N GLU A 5 -26.84 -17.00 7.06
CA GLU A 5 -26.05 -17.70 6.07
C GLU A 5 -24.62 -17.12 6.12
N GLU A 6 -23.64 -17.98 6.38
CA GLU A 6 -22.23 -17.68 6.16
C GLU A 6 -22.05 -17.35 4.68
N GLN A 7 -21.93 -16.07 4.39
CA GLN A 7 -21.52 -15.58 3.07
C GLN A 7 -20.09 -16.06 2.84
N GLY A 8 -19.93 -17.03 1.94
CA GLY A 8 -18.63 -17.49 1.47
C GLY A 8 -17.84 -16.31 0.91
N SER A 9 -16.70 -16.02 1.54
CA SER A 9 -15.74 -15.04 1.03
C SER A 9 -15.28 -15.49 -0.35
N THR A 10 -15.74 -14.80 -1.38
CA THR A 10 -15.33 -14.99 -2.77
C THR A 10 -14.30 -13.93 -3.11
N ASP A 11 -13.32 -13.70 -2.24
CA ASP A 11 -12.40 -12.57 -2.37
C ASP A 11 -10.98 -13.08 -2.67
N GLY A 12 -10.50 -12.84 -3.89
CA GLY A 12 -9.15 -13.22 -4.36
C GLY A 12 -9.08 -14.06 -5.64
N ARG A 13 -10.19 -14.66 -6.11
CA ARG A 13 -10.24 -15.25 -7.46
C ARG A 13 -10.57 -14.21 -8.56
N ASP A 14 -11.26 -13.13 -8.20
CA ASP A 14 -11.63 -12.02 -9.11
C ASP A 14 -10.49 -11.02 -9.37
N GLU A 15 -9.35 -11.14 -8.70
CA GLU A 15 -8.22 -10.20 -8.85
C GLU A 15 -7.26 -10.60 -9.97
N ARG A 16 -7.46 -11.76 -10.61
CA ARG A 16 -6.58 -12.22 -11.69
C ARG A 16 -6.90 -11.49 -12.99
N PRO A 17 -5.89 -10.93 -13.69
CA PRO A 17 -6.11 -10.31 -14.99
C PRO A 17 -6.69 -11.32 -15.99
N THR A 18 -7.78 -10.94 -16.66
CA THR A 18 -8.40 -11.74 -17.74
C THR A 18 -8.07 -11.12 -19.09
N ILE A 19 -7.67 -11.94 -20.05
CA ILE A 19 -7.36 -11.53 -21.43
C ILE A 19 -8.29 -12.28 -22.38
N GLU A 20 -8.98 -11.56 -23.27
CA GLU A 20 -9.92 -12.12 -24.23
C GLU A 20 -9.61 -11.64 -25.66
N ILE A 21 -9.63 -12.57 -26.62
CA ILE A 21 -9.50 -12.27 -28.05
C ILE A 21 -10.89 -12.02 -28.63
N THR A 22 -11.20 -10.75 -28.91
CA THR A 22 -12.56 -10.34 -29.36
C THR A 22 -12.79 -10.50 -30.86
N ARG A 23 -11.74 -10.72 -31.65
CA ARG A 23 -11.81 -10.90 -33.10
C ARG A 23 -10.65 -11.76 -33.61
N GLY A 24 -10.94 -12.61 -34.59
CA GLY A 24 -9.95 -13.50 -35.22
C GLY A 24 -9.66 -14.71 -34.35
N SER A 25 -8.67 -15.51 -34.77
CA SER A 25 -8.13 -16.62 -34.00
C SER A 25 -6.63 -16.44 -33.86
N ALA A 26 -6.11 -16.43 -32.64
CA ALA A 26 -4.67 -16.43 -32.38
C ALA A 26 -4.13 -17.86 -32.47
N THR A 27 -2.92 -18.02 -32.99
CA THR A 27 -2.22 -19.32 -32.93
C THR A 27 -1.67 -19.57 -31.53
N GLU A 28 -1.28 -20.82 -31.24
CA GLU A 28 -0.66 -21.16 -29.96
C GLU A 28 0.65 -20.40 -29.74
N GLU A 29 1.43 -20.20 -30.79
CA GLU A 29 2.69 -19.45 -30.75
C GLU A 29 2.45 -17.96 -30.45
N GLU A 30 1.43 -17.36 -31.07
CA GLU A 30 1.06 -15.98 -30.83
C GLU A 30 0.55 -15.77 -29.39
N LEU A 31 -0.25 -16.71 -28.88
CA LEU A 31 -0.71 -16.69 -27.49
C LEU A 31 0.47 -16.83 -26.51
N ALA A 32 1.41 -17.74 -26.78
CA ALA A 32 2.60 -17.90 -25.96
C ALA A 32 3.46 -16.62 -25.96
N ALA A 33 3.65 -16.00 -27.12
CA ALA A 33 4.38 -14.73 -27.24
C ALA A 33 3.68 -13.61 -26.47
N LEU A 34 2.36 -13.49 -26.58
CA LEU A 34 1.58 -12.49 -25.85
C LEU A 34 1.70 -12.68 -24.34
N ILE A 35 1.51 -13.91 -23.85
CA ILE A 35 1.61 -14.22 -22.42
C ILE A 35 3.02 -13.91 -21.91
N ALA A 36 4.06 -14.27 -22.65
CA ALA A 36 5.45 -13.99 -22.26
C ALA A 36 5.70 -12.48 -22.11
N VAL A 37 5.30 -11.67 -23.10
CA VAL A 37 5.50 -10.22 -23.08
C VAL A 37 4.72 -9.55 -21.94
N VAL A 38 3.45 -9.91 -21.75
CA VAL A 38 2.61 -9.33 -20.70
C VAL A 38 3.11 -9.74 -19.32
N SER A 39 3.53 -10.99 -19.16
CA SER A 39 4.07 -11.48 -17.88
C SER A 39 5.39 -10.80 -17.53
N ASP A 40 6.26 -10.58 -18.51
CA ASP A 40 7.54 -9.88 -18.33
C ASP A 40 7.32 -8.41 -17.94
N ALA A 41 6.45 -7.70 -18.66
CA ALA A 41 6.09 -6.32 -18.33
C ALA A 41 5.46 -6.19 -16.94
N TYR A 42 4.58 -7.13 -16.56
CA TYR A 42 3.99 -7.16 -15.23
C TYR A 42 5.03 -7.44 -14.13
N ALA A 43 5.96 -8.37 -14.37
CA ALA A 43 7.04 -8.67 -13.43
C ALA A 43 7.97 -7.48 -13.23
N GLN A 44 8.31 -6.77 -14.30
CA GLN A 44 9.12 -5.55 -14.24
C GLN A 44 8.40 -4.44 -13.45
N GLU A 45 7.13 -4.18 -13.77
CA GLU A 45 6.33 -3.18 -13.06
C GLU A 45 6.19 -3.53 -11.57
N ALA A 46 5.90 -4.79 -11.24
CA ALA A 46 5.79 -5.24 -9.86
C ALA A 46 7.11 -5.12 -9.09
N ALA A 47 8.25 -5.29 -9.76
CA ALA A 47 9.57 -5.10 -9.17
C ALA A 47 9.89 -3.61 -8.93
N GLU A 48 9.35 -2.70 -9.74
CA GLU A 48 9.54 -1.25 -9.61
C GLU A 48 8.50 -0.59 -8.68
N ALA A 49 7.32 -1.18 -8.54
CA ALA A 49 6.24 -0.76 -7.65
C ALA A 49 6.54 -1.05 -6.16
N VAL A 50 7.71 -0.64 -5.70
CA VAL A 50 8.11 -0.71 -4.30
C VAL A 50 7.81 0.65 -3.67
N ALA A 51 6.74 0.71 -2.87
CA ALA A 51 6.53 1.86 -1.99
C ALA A 51 7.71 1.94 -1.00
N GLU A 52 8.31 3.11 -0.86
CA GLU A 52 9.34 3.31 0.16
C GLU A 52 8.69 3.15 1.54
N GLU A 53 9.18 2.18 2.32
CA GLU A 53 8.72 2.01 3.70
C GLU A 53 9.05 3.29 4.48
N PRO A 54 8.09 3.93 5.15
CA PRO A 54 8.35 5.17 5.88
C PRO A 54 9.41 4.95 6.98
N ILE A 55 10.62 5.42 6.73
CA ILE A 55 11.71 5.37 7.70
C ILE A 55 11.45 6.43 8.78
N VAL A 56 10.87 6.00 9.90
CA VAL A 56 10.70 6.87 11.07
C VAL A 56 12.00 6.95 11.87
N SER A 57 12.51 8.18 12.05
CA SER A 57 13.70 8.40 12.88
C SER A 57 13.45 7.98 14.34
N ALA A 58 14.53 7.59 15.04
CA ALA A 58 14.45 7.29 16.47
C ALA A 58 13.89 8.48 17.28
N TRP A 59 14.18 9.72 16.86
CA TRP A 59 13.61 10.92 17.46
C TRP A 59 12.10 11.02 17.23
N THR A 60 11.62 10.87 15.99
CA THR A 60 10.19 10.89 15.64
C THR A 60 9.41 9.85 16.46
N ARG A 61 9.99 8.65 16.64
CA ARG A 61 9.36 7.56 17.41
C ARG A 61 9.32 7.81 18.92
N THR A 62 10.29 8.57 19.45
CA THR A 62 10.43 8.81 20.90
C THR A 62 9.94 10.19 21.34
N GLN A 63 9.70 11.11 20.39
CA GLN A 63 9.25 12.46 20.68
C GLN A 63 7.95 12.42 21.47
N ARG A 64 7.97 13.08 22.63
CA ARG A 64 6.78 13.30 23.44
C ARG A 64 6.07 14.57 22.95
N PRO A 65 4.74 14.65 23.03
CA PRO A 65 4.03 15.89 22.76
C PRO A 65 4.63 17.01 23.61
N LEU A 66 4.88 18.16 22.97
CA LEU A 66 5.38 19.35 23.67
C LEU A 66 4.44 19.64 24.83
N ARG A 67 4.99 19.65 26.05
CA ARG A 67 4.23 20.08 27.21
C ARG A 67 3.83 21.54 27.00
N ARG A 68 2.76 21.95 27.68
CA ARG A 68 2.25 23.32 27.65
C ARG A 68 3.42 24.32 27.75
N PRO A 69 3.47 25.34 26.88
CA PRO A 69 4.54 26.33 26.90
C PRO A 69 4.75 26.86 28.32
N LEU A 70 6.01 27.08 28.68
CA LEU A 70 6.36 27.61 29.99
C LEU A 70 5.65 28.96 30.22
N ARG A 71 5.01 29.09 31.38
CA ARG A 71 4.33 30.31 31.80
C ARG A 71 5.36 31.42 32.06
N ARG A 72 5.59 32.24 31.03
CA ARG A 72 6.43 33.45 31.07
C ARG A 72 5.88 34.56 31.98
N ASP A 73 4.64 34.42 32.41
CA ASP A 73 3.98 35.28 33.39
C ASP A 73 4.32 34.90 34.85
N ILE A 74 5.09 33.82 35.06
CA ILE A 74 5.60 33.42 36.37
C ILE A 74 7.12 33.65 36.38
N PRO A 75 7.67 34.44 37.31
CA PRO A 75 9.11 34.64 37.41
C PRO A 75 9.81 33.32 37.78
N TRP A 76 10.91 33.00 37.08
CA TRP A 76 11.66 31.78 37.36
C TRP A 76 12.63 32.01 38.51
N GLY A 77 12.12 31.86 39.73
CA GLY A 77 12.90 32.09 40.94
C GLY A 77 13.52 33.49 40.95
N ARG A 78 14.83 33.55 41.18
CA ARG A 78 15.60 34.81 41.29
C ARG A 78 16.07 35.40 39.94
N PHE A 79 15.68 34.81 38.82
CA PHE A 79 16.04 35.32 37.49
C PHE A 79 14.82 35.98 36.86
N SER A 80 14.87 37.31 36.78
CA SER A 80 13.88 38.16 36.11
C SER A 80 14.60 39.30 35.40
N GLY A 81 15.31 38.97 34.33
CA GLY A 81 16.15 39.94 33.60
C GLY A 81 17.45 40.25 34.30
#